data_AF-A0A436ZNE5-F1
#
_entry.id   AF-A0A436ZNE5-F1
#
_cell.length_a   1.000
_cell.length_b   1.000
_cell.length_c   1.000
_cell.angle_alpha   90.00
_cell.angle_beta   90.00
_cell.angle_gamma   90.00
#
_symmetry.space_group_name_H-M   'P 1'
#
loop_
_entity.id
_entity.type
_entity.pdbx_description
1 polymer ?
#
loop_
_entity_poly.entity_id
_entity_poly.type
_entity_poly.pdbx_seq_one_letter_code
_entity_poly.pdbx_strand_id
1 'polypeptide(L)'
;MKFFTLTGLCAIILPFATVSAGVITPPWPSQSKELWMGTYKYENDQFSGQVWTKQMNCGNVAQPLIQVFWARGEEWQETPFEPKRSWFDSQGNVWYNFAGPAPGATQFYLKLTCLDRVIYDPGNFVNYQIQRN
;
A
#
# COMPACT_ATOMS: atom_id res chain seq x y z
N MET A 1 53.63 -30.64 -32.68
CA MET A 1 53.45 -29.35 -31.96
C MET A 1 52.06 -28.82 -32.27
N LYS A 2 51.35 -28.32 -31.25
CA LYS A 2 49.89 -28.22 -31.15
C LYS A 2 49.29 -27.05 -31.94
N PHE A 3 48.15 -27.30 -32.60
CA PHE A 3 47.27 -26.30 -33.21
C PHE A 3 46.51 -25.54 -32.10
N PHE A 4 46.49 -24.20 -32.17
CA PHE A 4 45.64 -23.36 -31.33
C PHE A 4 44.30 -23.11 -32.03
N THR A 5 43.23 -23.58 -31.41
CA THR A 5 41.84 -23.28 -31.79
C THR A 5 41.35 -22.11 -30.96
N LEU A 6 40.98 -21.00 -31.60
CA LEU A 6 40.34 -19.84 -30.96
C LEU A 6 38.83 -20.07 -30.94
N THR A 7 38.27 -20.36 -29.77
CA THR A 7 36.84 -20.38 -29.51
C THR A 7 36.35 -18.96 -29.18
N GLY A 8 35.49 -18.42 -30.05
CA GLY A 8 34.79 -17.15 -29.82
C GLY A 8 33.70 -17.31 -28.76
N LEU A 9 33.79 -16.52 -27.69
CA LEU A 9 32.73 -16.37 -26.69
C LEU A 9 31.71 -15.36 -27.19
N CYS A 10 30.52 -15.86 -27.55
CA CYS A 10 29.36 -15.05 -27.88
C CYS A 10 28.76 -14.52 -26.56
N ALA A 11 28.91 -13.22 -26.29
CA ALA A 11 28.29 -12.55 -25.15
C ALA A 11 26.82 -12.23 -25.52
N ILE A 12 25.89 -13.03 -25.01
CA ILE A 12 24.45 -12.77 -25.11
C ILE A 12 24.12 -11.69 -24.07
N ILE A 13 23.85 -10.48 -24.53
CA ILE A 13 23.25 -9.42 -23.71
C ILE A 13 21.77 -9.76 -23.56
N LEU A 14 21.39 -10.26 -22.38
CA LEU A 14 19.98 -10.44 -22.04
C LEU A 14 19.36 -9.05 -21.75
N PRO A 15 18.20 -8.71 -22.33
CA PRO A 15 17.47 -7.51 -21.94
C PRO A 15 16.97 -7.71 -20.50
N PHE A 16 17.40 -6.84 -19.60
CA PHE A 16 16.84 -6.74 -18.26
C PHE A 16 15.37 -6.33 -18.39
N ALA A 17 14.46 -7.30 -18.29
CA ALA A 17 13.06 -7.01 -18.07
C ALA A 17 12.95 -6.33 -16.70
N THR A 18 12.57 -5.06 -16.69
CA THR A 18 12.23 -4.34 -15.46
C THR A 18 10.95 -4.98 -14.91
N VAL A 19 11.09 -5.86 -13.91
CA VAL A 19 9.97 -6.36 -13.14
C VAL A 19 9.51 -5.23 -12.24
N SER A 20 8.40 -4.59 -12.58
CA SER A 20 7.70 -3.68 -11.67
C SER A 20 7.14 -4.54 -10.53
N ALA A 21 7.88 -4.60 -9.42
CA ALA A 21 7.45 -5.27 -8.21
C ALA A 21 6.51 -4.32 -7.46
N GLY A 22 5.23 -4.31 -7.82
CA GLY A 22 4.21 -3.85 -6.88
C GLY A 22 4.24 -4.77 -5.67
N VAL A 23 4.37 -4.24 -4.45
CA VAL A 23 4.20 -5.05 -3.25
C VAL A 23 2.75 -5.52 -3.21
N ILE A 24 2.54 -6.80 -3.53
CA ILE A 24 1.25 -7.46 -3.41
C ILE A 24 1.05 -7.73 -1.91
N THR A 25 0.26 -6.90 -1.24
CA THR A 25 -0.32 -7.27 0.05
C THR A 25 -1.15 -8.53 -0.13
N PRO A 26 -1.23 -9.43 0.88
CA PRO A 26 -1.97 -10.69 0.73
C PRO A 26 -3.38 -10.44 0.19
N PRO A 27 -3.91 -11.26 -0.73
CA PRO A 27 -5.05 -10.90 -1.57
C PRO A 27 -6.36 -10.63 -0.81
N TRP A 28 -6.45 -10.96 0.48
CA TRP A 28 -7.63 -10.75 1.31
C TRP A 28 -7.26 -10.46 2.77
N PRO A 29 -8.02 -9.58 3.46
CA PRO A 29 -7.85 -9.35 4.88
C PRO A 29 -8.17 -10.63 5.65
N SER A 30 -7.39 -10.98 6.68
CA SER A 30 -7.79 -12.02 7.61
C SER A 30 -9.11 -11.62 8.27
N GLN A 31 -10.02 -12.58 8.55
CA GLN A 31 -11.31 -12.26 9.18
C GLN A 31 -11.19 -11.56 10.55
N SER A 32 -10.00 -11.62 11.16
CA SER A 32 -9.66 -10.94 12.40
C SER A 32 -9.32 -9.44 12.25
N LYS A 33 -9.04 -8.97 11.03
CA LYS A 33 -8.74 -7.55 10.77
C LYS A 33 -10.05 -6.77 10.59
N GLU A 34 -10.09 -5.59 11.19
CA GLU A 34 -11.19 -4.62 11.05
C GLU A 34 -10.84 -3.49 10.07
N LEU A 35 -9.55 -3.24 9.88
CA LEU A 35 -8.95 -2.28 8.96
C LEU A 35 -7.78 -2.96 8.26
N TRP A 36 -7.66 -2.77 6.95
CA TRP A 36 -6.60 -3.39 6.16
C TRP A 36 -6.22 -2.55 4.94
N MET A 37 -4.92 -2.47 4.66
CA MET A 37 -4.43 -1.93 3.38
C MET A 37 -4.53 -3.00 2.29
N GLY A 38 -5.37 -2.74 1.29
CA GLY A 38 -5.42 -3.51 0.06
C GLY A 38 -4.21 -3.20 -0.81
N THR A 39 -4.45 -2.79 -2.06
CA THR A 39 -3.36 -2.42 -2.96
C THR A 39 -2.92 -0.98 -2.76
N TYR A 40 -1.65 -0.69 -3.01
CA TYR A 40 -1.14 0.68 -3.05
C TYR A 40 -0.08 0.84 -4.14
N LYS A 41 0.08 2.06 -4.60
CA LYS A 41 1.03 2.44 -5.64
C LYS A 41 1.64 3.79 -5.32
N TYR A 42 2.95 3.89 -5.49
CA TYR A 42 3.70 5.14 -5.42
C TYR A 42 4.46 5.35 -6.72
N GLU A 43 4.19 6.45 -7.43
CA GLU A 43 4.84 6.78 -8.70
C GLU A 43 4.81 8.29 -8.91
N ASN A 44 5.91 8.88 -9.37
CA ASN A 44 6.00 10.33 -9.66
C ASN A 44 5.50 11.21 -8.50
N ASP A 45 5.91 10.89 -7.28
CA ASP A 45 5.47 11.56 -6.04
C ASP A 45 3.96 11.55 -5.77
N GLN A 46 3.22 10.68 -6.46
CA GLN A 46 1.81 10.40 -6.21
C GLN A 46 1.69 9.09 -5.45
N PHE A 47 0.98 9.14 -4.32
CA PHE A 47 0.61 7.96 -3.55
C PHE A 47 -0.88 7.70 -3.70
N SER A 48 -1.24 6.47 -4.08
CA SER A 48 -2.62 6.04 -4.20
C SER A 48 -2.78 4.61 -3.69
N GLY A 49 -4.01 4.24 -3.34
CA GLY A 49 -4.29 2.90 -2.88
C GLY A 49 -5.74 2.68 -2.48
N GLN A 50 -6.00 1.46 -2.04
CA GLN A 50 -7.29 0.97 -1.61
C GLN A 50 -7.23 0.51 -0.16
N VAL A 51 -8.13 1.03 0.65
CA VAL A 51 -8.29 0.63 2.05
C VAL A 51 -9.58 -0.16 2.18
N TRP A 52 -9.52 -1.27 2.91
CA TRP A 52 -10.66 -2.08 3.25
C TRP A 52 -10.99 -1.92 4.72
N THR A 53 -12.29 -1.90 5.04
CA THR A 53 -12.77 -1.97 6.42
C THR A 53 -13.88 -2.99 6.52
N LYS A 54 -13.89 -3.75 7.62
CA LYS A 54 -15.05 -4.55 7.98
C LYS A 54 -16.29 -3.66 8.06
N GLN A 55 -17.48 -4.21 7.82
CA GLN A 55 -18.71 -3.48 8.11
C GLN A 55 -18.74 -3.12 9.60
N MET A 56 -18.77 -1.82 9.91
CA MET A 56 -18.83 -1.30 11.27
C MET A 56 -20.10 -0.50 11.47
N ASN A 57 -20.68 -0.62 12.67
CA ASN A 57 -21.74 0.27 13.12
C ASN A 57 -21.11 1.40 13.95
N CYS A 58 -20.86 2.55 13.31
CA CYS A 58 -20.34 3.76 13.98
C CYS A 58 -21.46 4.71 14.43
N GLY A 59 -22.65 4.16 14.69
CA GLY A 59 -23.85 4.92 15.06
C GLY A 59 -24.52 5.61 13.87
N ASN A 60 -25.60 6.33 14.16
CA ASN A 60 -26.48 6.94 13.15
C ASN A 60 -25.95 8.26 12.58
N VAL A 61 -24.84 8.80 13.11
CA VAL A 61 -24.38 10.16 12.82
C VAL A 61 -23.01 10.22 12.14
N ALA A 62 -22.27 9.12 12.06
CA ALA A 62 -20.93 9.13 11.46
C ALA A 62 -20.61 7.83 10.73
N GLN A 63 -19.98 7.95 9.56
CA GLN A 63 -19.22 6.86 8.95
C GLN A 63 -17.88 6.72 9.67
N PRO A 64 -17.23 5.54 9.64
CA PRO A 64 -15.86 5.41 10.15
C PRO A 64 -14.95 6.44 9.46
N LEU A 65 -14.19 7.19 10.25
CA LEU A 65 -13.15 8.08 9.75
C LEU A 65 -11.89 7.26 9.50
N ILE A 66 -11.44 7.22 8.26
CA ILE A 66 -10.24 6.51 7.84
C ILE A 66 -9.19 7.53 7.44
N GLN A 67 -7.98 7.32 7.93
CA GLN A 67 -6.85 8.20 7.68
C GLN A 67 -5.63 7.36 7.29
N VAL A 68 -4.95 7.78 6.23
CA VAL A 68 -3.65 7.22 5.79
C VAL A 68 -2.57 8.23 6.15
N PHE A 69 -1.85 7.95 7.22
CA PHE A 69 -0.71 8.75 7.63
C PHE A 69 0.52 8.25 6.91
N TRP A 70 1.35 9.16 6.43
CA TRP A 70 2.59 8.83 5.74
C TRP A 70 3.75 9.67 6.26
N ALA A 71 4.96 9.19 6.02
CA ALA A 71 6.19 9.87 6.40
C ALA A 71 7.18 9.94 5.23
N ARG A 72 8.00 10.99 5.25
CA ARG A 72 9.20 11.13 4.44
C ARG A 72 10.41 10.79 5.32
N GLY A 73 10.95 9.59 5.17
CA GLY A 73 11.90 9.06 6.15
C GLY A 73 11.20 8.90 7.50
N GLU A 74 11.69 9.59 8.53
CA GLU A 74 11.11 9.59 9.88
C GLU A 74 10.12 10.75 10.12
N GLU A 75 10.01 11.67 9.17
CA GLU A 75 9.15 12.86 9.29
C GLU A 75 7.70 12.55 8.91
N TRP A 76 6.84 12.37 9.91
CA TRP A 76 5.39 12.18 9.74
C TRP A 76 4.70 13.47 9.34
N GLN A 77 3.81 13.36 8.36
CA GLN A 77 3.06 14.50 7.86
C GLN A 77 1.82 14.75 8.72
N GLU A 78 1.51 16.02 8.97
CA GLU A 78 0.38 16.43 9.82
C GLU A 78 -0.98 16.13 9.18
N THR A 79 -1.05 16.23 7.85
CA THR A 79 -2.28 16.01 7.08
C THR A 79 -2.27 14.62 6.46
N PRO A 80 -3.09 13.68 6.98
CA PRO A 80 -3.24 12.37 6.36
C PRO A 80 -4.10 12.45 5.10
N PHE A 81 -4.06 11.40 4.26
CA PHE A 81 -5.12 11.20 3.29
C PHE A 81 -6.38 10.71 3.98
N GLU A 82 -7.53 11.20 3.53
CA GLU A 82 -8.85 10.69 3.93
C GLU A 82 -9.48 9.95 2.75
N PRO A 83 -9.36 8.60 2.69
CA PRO A 83 -9.91 7.81 1.60
C PRO A 83 -11.41 8.02 1.45
N LYS A 84 -11.88 8.06 0.20
CA LYS A 84 -13.30 8.17 -0.13
C LYS A 84 -13.88 6.80 -0.41
N ARG A 85 -15.10 6.58 0.08
CA ARG A 85 -15.83 5.32 -0.13
C ARG A 85 -15.93 5.03 -1.63
N SER A 86 -15.64 3.79 -2.01
CA SER A 86 -15.66 3.33 -3.39
C SER A 86 -16.76 2.30 -3.62
N TRP A 87 -16.63 1.09 -3.08
CA TRP A 87 -17.57 -0.02 -3.27
C TRP A 87 -17.65 -0.88 -2.01
N PHE A 88 -18.58 -1.84 -1.98
CA PHE A 88 -18.71 -2.80 -0.88
C PHE A 88 -18.76 -4.23 -1.42
N ASP A 89 -18.16 -5.16 -0.69
CA ASP A 89 -18.18 -6.57 -1.06
C ASP A 89 -19.52 -7.24 -0.71
N SER A 90 -19.69 -8.50 -1.10
CA SER A 90 -20.91 -9.27 -0.83
C SER A 90 -21.19 -9.52 0.66
N GLN A 91 -20.22 -9.25 1.54
CA GLN A 91 -20.34 -9.34 2.99
C GLN A 91 -20.64 -7.98 3.63
N GLY A 92 -20.76 -6.91 2.83
CA GLY A 92 -21.03 -5.55 3.29
C GLY A 92 -19.79 -4.80 3.79
N ASN A 93 -18.59 -5.38 3.66
CA ASN A 93 -17.36 -4.66 4.00
C ASN A 93 -17.08 -3.61 2.95
N VAL A 94 -16.44 -2.52 3.37
CA VAL A 94 -16.35 -1.31 2.55
C VAL A 94 -14.92 -1.09 2.08
N TRP A 95 -14.80 -0.78 0.80
CA TRP A 95 -13.56 -0.37 0.15
C TRP A 95 -13.56 1.14 -0.08
N TYR A 96 -12.39 1.74 0.12
CA TYR A 96 -12.15 3.17 -0.03
C TYR A 96 -10.91 3.39 -0.90
N ASN A 97 -10.90 4.46 -1.67
CA ASN A 97 -9.75 4.85 -2.48
C ASN A 97 -9.19 6.18 -1.98
N PHE A 98 -7.87 6.32 -2.03
CA PHE A 98 -7.19 7.60 -1.89
C PHE A 98 -6.19 7.77 -3.02
N ALA A 99 -5.91 9.02 -3.36
CA ALA A 99 -4.85 9.40 -4.25
C ALA A 99 -4.45 10.84 -3.94
N GLY A 100 -3.16 11.14 -4.00
CA GLY A 100 -2.68 12.50 -3.99
C GLY A 100 -1.17 12.62 -3.84
N PRO A 101 -0.67 13.86 -3.78
CA PRO A 101 0.76 14.13 -3.68
C PRO A 101 1.29 13.67 -2.32
N ALA A 102 2.34 12.87 -2.35
CA ALA A 102 3.09 12.45 -1.16
C ALA A 102 4.60 12.48 -1.42
N PRO A 103 5.17 13.66 -1.75
CA PRO A 103 6.54 13.76 -2.23
C PRO A 103 7.55 13.20 -1.24
N GLY A 104 8.34 12.23 -1.71
CA GLY A 104 9.33 11.51 -0.92
C GLY A 104 8.77 10.53 0.11
N ALA A 105 7.52 10.08 -0.02
CA ALA A 105 6.94 9.14 0.93
C ALA A 105 7.75 7.83 0.99
N THR A 106 8.01 7.35 2.20
CA THR A 106 8.78 6.12 2.44
C THR A 106 8.02 5.10 3.25
N GLN A 107 7.11 5.54 4.11
CA GLN A 107 6.32 4.65 4.94
C GLN A 107 4.95 5.24 5.26
N PHE A 108 4.00 4.38 5.61
CA PHE A 108 2.66 4.79 5.99
C PHE A 108 2.01 3.79 6.96
N TYR A 109 0.95 4.24 7.65
CA TYR A 109 0.03 3.37 8.40
C TYR A 109 -1.41 3.86 8.22
N LEU A 110 -2.35 2.98 8.55
CA LEU A 110 -3.77 3.32 8.56
C LEU A 110 -4.27 3.54 9.98
N LYS A 111 -5.14 4.53 10.14
CA LYS A 111 -5.93 4.74 11.36
C LYS A 111 -7.39 4.76 10.99
N LEU A 112 -8.20 4.07 11.78
CA LEU A 112 -9.65 4.13 11.73
C LEU A 112 -10.17 4.63 13.07
N THR A 113 -11.10 5.59 13.03
CA THR A 113 -11.85 6.05 14.20
C THR A 113 -13.33 5.82 13.97
N CYS A 114 -13.98 5.10 14.88
CA CYS A 114 -15.39 4.76 14.84
C CYS A 114 -15.96 4.93 16.25
N LEU A 115 -16.69 6.03 16.48
CA LEU A 115 -17.09 6.48 17.82
C LEU A 115 -15.87 6.68 18.73
N ASP A 116 -15.80 5.95 19.84
CA ASP A 116 -14.72 5.94 20.82
C ASP A 116 -13.61 4.92 20.49
N ARG A 117 -13.81 4.06 19.47
CA ARG A 117 -12.84 3.05 19.06
C ARG A 117 -11.85 3.63 18.05
N VAL A 118 -10.56 3.46 18.36
CA VAL A 118 -9.46 3.76 17.43
C VAL A 118 -8.71 2.47 17.12
N ILE A 119 -8.55 2.18 15.83
CA ILE A 119 -7.87 0.99 15.32
C ILE A 119 -6.72 1.45 14.43
N TYR A 120 -5.55 0.84 14.62
CA TYR A 120 -4.37 1.08 13.80
C TYR A 120 -4.03 -0.15 12.99
N ASP A 121 -3.64 0.05 11.73
CA ASP A 121 -3.03 -0.99 10.90
C ASP A 121 -1.65 -0.50 10.41
N PRO A 122 -0.57 -0.82 11.15
CA PRO A 122 0.79 -0.50 10.78
C PRO A 122 1.41 -1.55 9.84
N GLY A 123 0.61 -2.42 9.21
CA GLY A 123 1.14 -3.54 8.43
C GLY A 123 1.88 -4.56 9.30
N ASN A 124 3.12 -4.92 8.93
CA ASN A 124 3.95 -5.89 9.65
C ASN A 124 4.63 -5.28 10.90
N PHE A 125 3.84 -4.71 11.80
CA PHE A 125 4.25 -4.19 13.12
C PHE A 125 5.22 -2.99 13.16
N VAL A 126 5.70 -2.49 12.00
CA VAL A 126 6.68 -1.36 11.92
C VAL A 126 6.33 -0.34 10.81
N ASN A 127 5.05 -0.24 10.41
CA ASN A 127 4.54 0.51 9.25
C ASN A 127 4.73 -0.21 7.92
N TYR A 128 3.89 0.14 6.95
CA TYR A 128 4.06 -0.26 5.56
C TYR A 128 5.23 0.50 4.95
N GLN A 129 6.14 -0.22 4.29
CA GLN A 129 7.25 0.38 3.56
C GLN A 129 6.86 0.59 2.10
N ILE A 130 7.07 1.81 1.59
CA ILE A 130 6.82 2.17 0.20
C ILE A 130 8.06 1.80 -0.61
N GLN A 131 7.92 0.81 -1.48
CA GLN A 131 8.96 0.52 -2.48
C GLN A 131 8.83 1.54 -3.60
N ARG A 132 9.94 2.21 -3.93
CA ARG A 132 10.04 3.13 -5.07
C ARG A 132 10.54 2.31 -6.26
N ASN A 133 9.78 2.33 -7.35
CA ASN A 133 10.23 1.83 -8.65
C ASN A 133 10.88 2.95 -9.44
#